data_AF-A0A7S1M1Y9-F1
#
_entry.id   AF-A0A7S1M1Y9-F1
#
_cell.length_a   1.000
_cell.length_b   1.000
_cell.length_c   1.000
_cell.angle_alpha   90.00
_cell.angle_beta   90.00
_cell.angle_gamma   90.00
#
_symmetry.space_group_name_H-M   'P 1'
#
loop_
_entity.id
_entity.type
_entity.pdbx_description
1 polymer ?
#
loop_
_entity_poly.entity_id
_entity_poly.type
_entity_poly.pdbx_seq_one_letter_code
_entity_poly.pdbx_strand_id
1 'polypeptide(L)'
;MADIEKQLKIKVGALRRNIKDVEVAHKEVAKEQARFDACEDEDKKVQLKRVIEECASMIPLNQKRVENAASDLEEFLAANEEEIAALPAPEGAEKHPLVVEAADLLATAEKM
;
A
#
# COMPACT_ATOMS: atom_id res chain seq x y z
N MET A 1 -18.54 -0.15 -20.33
CA MET A 1 -17.35 0.69 -20.12
C MET A 1 -17.29 1.31 -18.73
N ALA A 2 -18.31 2.04 -18.24
CA ALA A 2 -18.27 2.69 -16.91
C ALA A 2 -18.06 1.75 -15.69
N ASP A 3 -18.37 0.46 -15.84
CA ASP A 3 -18.22 -0.51 -14.75
C ASP A 3 -16.75 -0.95 -14.55
N ILE A 4 -15.99 -1.15 -15.63
CA ILE A 4 -14.57 -1.53 -15.56
C ILE A 4 -13.71 -0.38 -15.01
N GLU A 5 -13.92 0.85 -15.47
CA GLU A 5 -13.21 2.01 -14.92
C GLU A 5 -13.46 2.17 -13.41
N LYS A 6 -14.72 1.97 -12.98
CA LYS A 6 -15.10 2.01 -11.58
C LYS A 6 -14.44 0.90 -10.77
N GLN A 7 -14.43 -0.33 -11.28
CA GLN A 7 -13.78 -1.47 -10.62
C GLN A 7 -12.27 -1.28 -10.52
N LEU A 8 -11.62 -0.81 -11.61
CA LEU A 8 -10.21 -0.46 -11.62
C LEU A 8 -9.90 0.59 -10.54
N LYS A 9 -10.70 1.65 -10.46
CA LYS A 9 -10.57 2.70 -9.43
C LYS A 9 -10.69 2.15 -8.01
N ILE A 10 -11.59 1.19 -7.78
CA ILE A 10 -11.75 0.56 -6.46
C ILE A 10 -10.50 -0.23 -6.09
N LYS A 11 -9.97 -1.04 -7.01
CA LYS A 11 -8.80 -1.90 -6.80
C LYS A 11 -7.52 -1.07 -6.61
N VAL A 12 -7.29 -0.08 -7.48
CA VAL A 12 -6.21 0.92 -7.33
C VAL A 12 -6.32 1.62 -5.96
N GLY A 13 -7.52 2.04 -5.58
CA GLY A 13 -7.75 2.67 -4.28
C GLY A 13 -7.49 1.73 -3.09
N ALA A 14 -7.78 0.44 -3.22
CA ALA A 14 -7.52 -0.56 -2.20
C ALA A 14 -6.01 -0.77 -2.01
N LEU A 15 -5.26 -1.00 -3.09
CA LEU A 15 -3.81 -1.15 -3.05
C LEU A 15 -3.13 0.09 -2.46
N ARG A 16 -3.55 1.29 -2.91
CA ARG A 16 -3.03 2.57 -2.41
C ARG A 16 -3.20 2.73 -0.90
N ARG A 17 -4.36 2.32 -0.35
CA ARG A 17 -4.61 2.40 1.10
C ARG A 17 -3.74 1.41 1.87
N ASN A 18 -3.63 0.17 1.38
CA ASN A 18 -2.82 -0.85 2.04
C ASN A 18 -1.33 -0.47 2.07
N ILE A 19 -0.79 0.10 0.99
CA ILE A 19 0.59 0.62 0.96
C ILE A 19 0.78 1.71 2.03
N LYS A 20 -0.17 2.65 2.15
CA LYS A 20 -0.14 3.68 3.18
C LYS A 20 -0.21 3.10 4.60
N ASP A 21 -0.97 2.04 4.82
CA ASP A 21 -1.06 1.39 6.13
C ASP A 21 0.30 0.77 6.54
N VAL A 22 1.07 0.22 5.60
CA VAL A 22 2.45 -0.23 5.84
C VAL A 22 3.36 0.95 6.16
N GLU A 23 3.30 2.03 5.38
CA GLU A 23 4.09 3.25 5.65
C GLU A 23 3.81 3.84 7.04
N VAL A 24 2.54 3.88 7.45
CA VAL A 24 2.14 4.38 8.77
C VAL A 24 2.67 3.46 9.87
N ALA A 25 2.57 2.14 9.71
CA ALA A 25 3.12 1.18 10.68
C ALA A 25 4.64 1.37 10.86
N HIS A 26 5.40 1.55 9.76
CA HIS A 26 6.83 1.87 9.86
C HIS A 26 7.10 3.20 10.57
N LYS A 27 6.30 4.24 10.30
CA LYS A 27 6.42 5.54 10.99
C LYS A 27 6.12 5.44 12.48
N GLU A 28 5.15 4.62 12.88
CA GLU A 28 4.85 4.37 14.29
C GLU A 28 6.01 3.66 15.00
N VAL A 29 6.57 2.61 14.39
CA VAL A 29 7.77 1.94 14.93
C VAL A 29 8.92 2.94 15.08
N ALA A 30 9.20 3.75 14.07
CA ALA A 30 10.27 4.74 14.13
C ALA A 30 10.03 5.80 15.22
N LYS A 31 8.78 6.24 15.40
CA LYS A 31 8.39 7.20 16.44
C LYS A 31 8.60 6.63 17.84
N GLU A 32 8.14 5.41 18.10
CA GLU A 32 8.31 4.79 19.42
C GLU A 32 9.76 4.39 19.67
N GLN A 33 10.53 4.02 18.64
CA GLN A 33 11.97 3.83 18.75
C GLN A 33 12.69 5.13 19.15
N ALA A 34 12.39 6.25 18.50
CA ALA A 34 12.95 7.55 18.87
C ALA A 34 12.60 7.94 20.32
N ARG A 35 11.40 7.59 20.78
CA ARG A 35 10.98 7.79 22.18
C ARG A 35 11.73 6.88 23.15
N PHE A 36 12.00 5.62 22.77
CA PHE A 36 12.82 4.70 23.54
C PHE A 36 14.26 5.22 23.67
N ASP A 37 14.86 5.68 22.58
CA ASP A 37 16.23 6.18 22.55
C ASP A 37 16.41 7.45 23.41
N ALA A 38 15.40 8.31 23.45
CA ALA A 38 15.38 9.52 24.27
C ALA A 38 14.98 9.27 25.75
N CYS A 39 14.60 8.05 26.12
CA CYS A 39 14.17 7.74 27.49
C CYS A 39 15.39 7.43 28.37
N GLU A 40 15.53 8.09 29.52
CA GLU A 40 16.61 7.79 30.48
C GLU A 40 16.17 6.82 31.59
N ASP A 41 14.87 6.50 31.67
CA ASP A 41 14.25 5.69 32.71
C ASP A 41 14.16 4.22 32.25
N GLU A 42 14.94 3.34 32.90
CA GLU A 42 15.06 1.93 32.51
C GLU A 42 13.75 1.13 32.67
N ASP A 43 12.92 1.44 33.68
CA ASP A 43 11.63 0.76 33.85
C ASP A 43 10.67 1.15 32.72
N LYS A 44 10.70 2.42 32.29
CA LYS A 44 9.92 2.89 31.14
C LYS A 44 10.43 2.31 29.82
N LYS A 45 11.75 2.11 29.66
CA LYS A 45 12.31 1.46 28.47
C LYS A 45 11.77 0.05 28.27
N VAL A 46 11.64 -0.75 29.33
CA VAL A 46 11.05 -2.10 29.24
C VAL A 46 9.64 -2.03 28.66
N GLN A 47 8.83 -1.06 29.09
CA GLN A 47 7.48 -0.88 28.56
C GLN A 47 7.50 -0.38 27.10
N LEU A 48 8.34 0.60 26.77
CA LEU A 48 8.46 1.13 25.41
C LEU A 48 8.91 0.07 24.42
N LYS A 49 9.80 -0.85 24.83
CA LYS A 49 10.21 -1.98 24.01
C LYS A 49 9.04 -2.87 23.62
N ARG A 50 8.13 -3.16 24.56
CA ARG A 50 6.91 -3.94 24.27
C ARG A 50 6.00 -3.21 23.28
N VAL A 51 5.85 -1.89 23.43
CA VAL A 51 5.07 -1.06 22.49
C VAL A 51 5.68 -1.10 21.09
N ILE A 52 7.01 -1.01 20.97
CA ILE A 52 7.70 -1.14 19.67
C ILE A 52 7.44 -2.51 19.05
N GLU A 53 7.53 -3.59 19.84
CA GLU A 53 7.25 -4.95 19.38
C GLU A 53 5.80 -5.11 18.90
N GLU A 54 4.82 -4.55 19.63
CA GLU A 54 3.41 -4.53 19.24
C GLU A 54 3.20 -3.76 17.92
N CYS A 55 3.77 -2.55 17.79
CA CYS A 55 3.72 -1.78 16.54
C CYS A 55 4.37 -2.53 15.37
N ALA A 56 5.55 -3.13 15.59
CA ALA A 56 6.28 -3.86 14.56
C ALA A 56 5.53 -5.12 14.11
N SER A 57 4.75 -5.75 15.00
CA SER A 57 3.94 -6.93 14.67
C SER A 57 2.84 -6.65 13.63
N MET A 58 2.46 -5.39 13.43
CA MET A 58 1.47 -4.98 12.44
C MET A 58 2.03 -4.93 11.01
N ILE A 59 3.36 -4.77 10.85
CA ILE A 59 3.99 -4.60 9.53
C ILE A 59 3.77 -5.84 8.64
N PRO A 60 4.05 -7.09 9.07
CA PRO A 60 3.83 -8.27 8.24
C PRO A 60 2.36 -8.47 7.84
N LEU A 61 1.44 -8.13 8.74
CA LEU A 61 0.00 -8.20 8.45
C LEU A 61 -0.39 -7.21 7.34
N ASN A 62 0.13 -5.99 7.41
CA ASN A 62 -0.15 -4.96 6.43
C ASN A 62 0.54 -5.26 5.09
N GLN A 63 1.77 -5.78 5.09
CA GLN A 63 2.46 -6.25 3.88
C GLN A 63 1.66 -7.36 3.18
N LYS A 64 1.14 -8.33 3.93
CA LYS A 64 0.27 -9.37 3.35
C LYS A 64 -1.02 -8.81 2.72
N ARG A 65 -1.56 -7.71 3.27
CA ARG A 65 -2.71 -7.01 2.66
C ARG A 65 -2.32 -6.28 1.38
N VAL A 66 -1.10 -5.75 1.30
CA VAL A 66 -0.55 -5.18 0.07
C VAL A 66 -0.40 -6.27 -0.99
N GLU A 67 0.24 -7.39 -0.66
CA GLU A 67 0.41 -8.55 -1.56
C GLU A 67 -0.93 -9.01 -2.14
N ASN A 68 -1.93 -9.27 -1.29
CA ASN A 68 -3.24 -9.72 -1.75
C ASN A 68 -3.94 -8.69 -2.65
N ALA A 69 -3.80 -7.39 -2.36
CA ALA A 69 -4.40 -6.34 -3.18
C ALA A 69 -3.65 -6.12 -4.49
N ALA A 70 -2.33 -6.33 -4.49
CA ALA A 70 -1.50 -6.29 -5.70
C ALA A 70 -1.89 -7.45 -6.62
N SER A 71 -1.94 -8.68 -6.11
CA SER A 71 -2.39 -9.84 -6.90
C SER A 71 -3.82 -9.67 -7.43
N ASP A 72 -4.76 -9.18 -6.62
CA ASP A 72 -6.14 -8.93 -7.06
C ASP A 72 -6.24 -7.84 -8.16
N LEU A 73 -5.32 -6.86 -8.15
CA LEU A 73 -5.22 -5.85 -9.19
C LEU A 73 -4.57 -6.42 -10.46
N GLU A 74 -3.47 -7.17 -10.34
CA GLU A 74 -2.80 -7.84 -11.46
C GLU A 74 -3.73 -8.80 -12.20
N GLU A 75 -4.42 -9.67 -11.45
CA GLU A 75 -5.41 -10.59 -12.02
C GLU A 75 -6.53 -9.83 -12.74
N PHE A 76 -7.01 -8.73 -12.16
CA PHE A 76 -8.03 -7.90 -12.80
C PHE A 76 -7.53 -7.22 -14.07
N LEU A 77 -6.29 -6.70 -14.08
CA LEU A 77 -5.70 -6.08 -15.26
C LEU A 77 -5.54 -7.11 -16.39
N ALA A 78 -5.04 -8.30 -16.07
CA ALA A 78 -4.86 -9.38 -17.05
C ALA A 78 -6.20 -9.90 -17.61
N ALA A 79 -7.23 -10.02 -16.76
CA ALA A 79 -8.53 -10.53 -17.18
C ALA A 79 -9.34 -9.55 -18.04
N ASN A 80 -9.03 -8.24 -17.99
CA ASN A 80 -9.79 -7.18 -18.65
C ASN A 80 -8.90 -6.29 -19.55
N GLU A 81 -7.81 -6.85 -20.09
CA GLU A 81 -6.77 -6.10 -20.81
C GLU A 81 -7.34 -5.26 -21.97
N GLU A 82 -8.20 -5.85 -22.80
CA GLU A 82 -8.80 -5.18 -23.96
C GLU A 82 -9.70 -4.01 -23.55
N GLU A 83 -10.54 -4.21 -22.53
CA GLU A 83 -11.46 -3.16 -22.09
C GLU A 83 -10.73 -2.04 -21.35
N ILE A 84 -9.65 -2.36 -20.63
CA ILE A 84 -8.79 -1.38 -19.97
C ILE A 84 -8.01 -0.57 -21.01
N ALA A 85 -7.50 -1.22 -22.06
CA ALA A 85 -6.82 -0.54 -23.17
C ALA A 85 -7.78 0.40 -23.94
N ALA A 86 -9.07 0.09 -23.98
CA ALA A 86 -10.09 0.92 -24.60
C ALA A 86 -10.56 2.12 -23.73
N LEU A 87 -10.06 2.26 -22.49
CA LEU A 87 -10.43 3.39 -21.63
C LEU A 87 -9.93 4.72 -22.22
N PRO A 88 -10.73 5.79 -22.14
CA PRO A 88 -10.38 7.08 -22.75
C PRO A 88 -9.18 7.72 -22.05
N ALA A 89 -8.06 7.85 -22.76
CA ALA A 89 -6.91 8.60 -22.28
C ALA A 89 -7.10 10.12 -22.51
N PRO A 90 -6.63 10.98 -21.60
CA PRO A 90 -6.54 12.43 -21.83
C PRO A 90 -5.77 12.75 -23.12
N GLU A 91 -6.06 13.90 -23.72
CA GLU A 91 -5.38 14.35 -24.94
C GLU A 91 -3.85 14.43 -24.71
N GLY A 92 -3.09 13.68 -25.50
CA GLY A 92 -1.64 13.57 -25.39
C GLY A 92 -1.11 12.50 -24.42
N ALA A 93 -1.99 11.73 -23.76
CA ALA A 93 -1.60 10.60 -22.90
C ALA A 93 -1.73 9.26 -23.63
N GLU A 94 -0.76 8.37 -23.42
CA GLU A 94 -0.73 7.02 -24.03
C GLU A 94 -1.67 6.04 -23.32
N LYS A 95 -1.90 6.22 -22.02
CA LYS A 95 -2.72 5.34 -21.17
C LYS A 95 -3.65 6.15 -20.27
N HIS A 96 -4.75 5.52 -19.86
CA HIS A 96 -5.65 6.08 -18.87
C HIS A 96 -4.92 6.31 -17.53
N PRO A 97 -5.15 7.42 -16.80
CA PRO A 97 -4.43 7.75 -15.57
C PRO A 97 -4.48 6.65 -14.49
N LEU A 98 -5.62 5.96 -14.35
CA LEU A 98 -5.75 4.83 -13.42
C LEU A 98 -4.85 3.63 -13.78
N VAL A 99 -4.53 3.43 -15.07
CA VAL A 99 -3.64 2.35 -15.52
C VAL A 99 -2.19 2.70 -15.21
N VAL A 100 -1.81 3.96 -15.40
CA VAL A 100 -0.49 4.46 -15.00
C VAL A 100 -0.32 4.32 -13.49
N GLU A 101 -1.32 4.77 -12.72
CA GLU A 101 -1.29 4.67 -11.27
C GLU A 101 -1.26 3.21 -10.78
N ALA A 102 -2.01 2.31 -11.41
CA ALA A 102 -1.97 0.89 -11.11
C ALA A 102 -0.54 0.33 -11.26
N ALA A 103 0.13 0.66 -12.37
CA ALA A 103 1.51 0.22 -12.61
C ALA A 103 2.49 0.77 -11.56
N ASP A 104 2.37 2.06 -11.20
CA ASP A 104 3.23 2.69 -10.18
C ASP A 104 3.03 2.05 -8.79
N LEU A 105 1.78 1.75 -8.43
CA LEU A 105 1.46 1.11 -7.15
C LEU A 105 1.94 -0.34 -7.10
N LEU A 106 1.79 -1.10 -8.18
CA LEU A 106 2.31 -2.47 -8.27
C LEU A 106 3.84 -2.49 -8.15
N ALA A 107 4.54 -1.61 -8.89
CA ALA A 107 5.99 -1.46 -8.76
C ALA A 107 6.45 -0.99 -7.37
N THR A 108 5.56 -0.32 -6.62
CA THR A 108 5.81 0.03 -5.21
C THR A 108 5.62 -1.20 -4.32
N ALA A 109 4.54 -1.95 -4.50
CA ALA A 109 4.22 -3.16 -3.75
C ALA A 109 5.31 -4.23 -3.86
N GLU A 110 5.90 -4.42 -5.05
CA GLU A 110 7.01 -5.36 -5.27
C GLU A 110 8.29 -5.05 -4.47
N LYS A 111 8.43 -3.81 -3.98
CA LYS A 111 9.61 -3.35 -3.23
C LYS A 111 9.40 -3.38 -1.71
N MET A 112 8.19 -3.69 -1.24
CA MET A 112 7.83 -3.73 0.19
C MET A 112 8.15 -5.09 0.80
#